data_AF-A0AAW2XP73-F1
#
_entry.id   AF-A0AAW2XP73-F1
#
_cell.length_a   1.000
_cell.length_b   1.000
_cell.length_c   1.000
_cell.angle_alpha   90.00
_cell.angle_beta   90.00
_cell.angle_gamma   90.00
#
_symmetry.space_group_name_H-M   'P 1'
#
loop_
_entity.id
_entity.type
_entity.pdbx_description
1 polymer ?
#
loop_
_entity_poly.entity_id
_entity_poly.type
_entity_poly.pdbx_seq_one_letter_code
_entity_poly.pdbx_strand_id
1 'polypeptide(L)'
;MNVLPPGFMANIKDKGLTIPWCNQRAVLSNTTIEGFLTHCGFGTRYWSIWYGVPEYVVDDWNARINLCEKGPISKDRVAETINSLMNGTISGNLIKQNMKKMSKIVHDAVAKDGSSTMNLDHSFKDLKTKICTRSNDKSVSFQSLRNLNFRGFTPLTLLHFSHDCKRLQCAGFYFNL
;
A
#
# COMPACT_ATOMS: atom_id res chain seq x y z
N MET A 1 -14.75 15.28 21.02
CA MET A 1 -14.76 16.52 20.21
C MET A 1 -15.19 16.15 18.81
N ASN A 2 -16.23 16.80 18.28
CA ASN A 2 -16.64 16.58 16.89
C ASN A 2 -15.70 17.42 16.01
N VAL A 3 -14.70 16.76 15.40
CA VAL A 3 -13.65 17.40 14.58
C VAL A 3 -14.15 17.86 13.22
N LEU A 4 -15.42 17.60 12.89
CA LEU A 4 -16.04 17.95 11.62
C LEU A 4 -16.80 19.29 11.72
N PRO A 5 -16.76 20.14 10.67
CA PRO A 5 -17.53 21.37 10.64
C PRO A 5 -19.05 21.12 10.77
N PRO A 6 -19.81 22.08 11.35
CA PRO A 6 -21.27 22.01 11.37
C PRO A 6 -21.85 21.79 9.97
N GLY A 7 -22.84 20.90 9.86
CA GLY A 7 -23.49 20.58 8.58
C GLY A 7 -22.69 19.66 7.65
N PHE A 8 -21.45 19.26 7.98
CA PHE A 8 -20.63 18.40 7.11
C PHE A 8 -21.33 17.09 6.71
N MET A 9 -21.90 16.37 7.69
CA MET A 9 -22.59 15.11 7.43
C MET A 9 -23.83 15.27 6.54
N ALA A 10 -24.54 16.40 6.65
CA ALA A 10 -25.68 16.71 5.78
C ALA A 10 -25.22 16.96 4.34
N ASN A 11 -24.07 17.63 4.15
CA ASN A 11 -23.51 17.94 2.84
C ASN A 11 -23.00 16.70 2.08
N ILE A 12 -22.58 15.64 2.79
CA ILE A 12 -22.03 14.43 2.18
C ILE A 12 -23.02 13.26 2.07
N LYS A 13 -24.26 13.41 2.55
CA LYS A 13 -25.19 12.30 2.82
C LYS A 13 -25.28 11.25 1.70
N ASP A 14 -25.41 11.68 0.45
CA ASP A 14 -25.57 10.79 -0.71
C ASP A 14 -24.28 10.70 -1.57
N LYS A 15 -23.18 11.30 -1.10
CA LYS A 15 -21.92 11.46 -1.85
C LYS A 15 -20.70 10.90 -1.11
N GLY A 16 -20.84 10.52 0.16
CA GLY A 16 -19.72 10.07 0.97
C GLY A 16 -20.14 9.41 2.26
N LEU A 17 -19.24 8.59 2.80
CA LEU A 17 -19.42 7.86 4.04
C LEU A 17 -18.27 8.20 5.00
N THR A 18 -18.60 8.50 6.26
CA THR A 18 -17.61 8.68 7.33
C THR A 18 -17.74 7.55 8.33
N ILE A 19 -16.66 6.79 8.50
CA ILE A 19 -16.59 5.65 9.42
C ILE A 19 -15.28 5.69 10.22
N PRO A 20 -15.28 5.27 11.49
CA PRO A 20 -14.08 5.31 12.33
C PRO A 20 -13.03 4.29 11.88
N TRP A 21 -13.44 3.22 11.20
CA TRP A 21 -12.55 2.19 10.69
C TRP A 21 -13.16 1.51 9.46
N CYS A 22 -12.30 1.07 8.54
CA CYS A 22 -12.70 0.27 7.38
C CYS A 22 -11.67 -0.83 7.12
N ASN A 23 -12.10 -1.93 6.50
CA ASN A 23 -11.17 -2.88 5.92
C ASN A 23 -10.58 -2.28 4.64
N GLN A 24 -9.48 -1.54 4.80
CA GLN A 24 -8.83 -0.82 3.72
C GLN A 24 -8.47 -1.71 2.52
N ARG A 25 -8.09 -2.97 2.75
CA ARG A 25 -7.79 -3.92 1.65
C ARG A 25 -9.03 -4.22 0.83
N ALA A 26 -10.16 -4.50 1.50
CA ALA A 26 -11.42 -4.76 0.83
C ALA A 26 -11.89 -3.52 0.04
N VAL A 27 -11.74 -2.32 0.61
CA VAL A 27 -12.06 -1.07 -0.09
C VAL A 27 -11.18 -0.89 -1.34
N LEU A 28 -9.85 -0.97 -1.21
CA LEU A 28 -8.94 -0.79 -2.34
C LEU A 28 -9.07 -1.87 -3.42
N SER A 29 -9.57 -3.06 -3.08
CA SER A 29 -9.84 -4.12 -4.05
C SER A 29 -11.07 -3.85 -4.92
N ASN A 30 -11.92 -2.89 -4.54
CA ASN A 30 -13.09 -2.53 -5.30
C ASN A 30 -12.70 -1.71 -6.54
N THR A 31 -13.12 -2.16 -7.71
CA THR A 31 -12.84 -1.51 -9.01
C THR A 31 -13.47 -0.13 -9.16
N THR A 32 -14.45 0.25 -8.32
CA THR A 32 -15.03 1.60 -8.33
C THR A 32 -14.13 2.66 -7.71
N ILE A 33 -13.11 2.24 -6.94
CA ILE A 33 -12.19 3.14 -6.26
C ILE A 33 -11.10 3.56 -7.24
N GLU A 34 -11.08 4.84 -7.60
CA GLU A 34 -10.13 5.36 -8.59
C GLU A 34 -8.96 6.14 -7.98
N GLY A 35 -9.03 6.45 -6.69
CA GLY A 35 -8.00 7.18 -5.99
C GLY A 35 -8.09 7.04 -4.48
N PHE A 36 -6.93 7.11 -3.83
CA PHE A 36 -6.81 6.90 -2.39
C PHE A 36 -5.95 7.99 -1.75
N LEU A 37 -6.55 8.80 -0.87
CA LEU A 37 -5.82 9.82 -0.11
C LEU A 37 -5.24 9.21 1.16
N THR A 38 -3.91 9.31 1.31
CA THR A 38 -3.17 8.62 2.37
C THR A 38 -1.98 9.42 2.87
N HIS A 39 -1.69 9.29 4.16
CA HIS A 39 -0.49 9.86 4.80
C HIS A 39 0.78 9.03 4.54
N CYS A 40 0.74 8.03 3.67
CA CYS A 40 1.90 7.25 3.21
C CYS A 40 2.53 6.24 4.17
N GLY A 41 1.77 5.71 5.12
CA GLY A 41 2.18 4.52 5.86
C GLY A 41 2.56 3.35 4.92
N PHE A 42 3.63 2.62 5.25
CA PHE A 42 4.16 1.55 4.39
C PHE A 42 3.13 0.44 4.07
N GLY A 43 2.30 0.08 5.04
CA GLY A 43 1.23 -0.89 4.84
C GLY A 43 0.18 -0.43 3.85
N THR A 44 -0.17 0.86 3.84
CA THR A 44 -1.18 1.41 2.93
C THR A 44 -0.66 1.53 1.50
N ARG A 45 0.64 1.85 1.36
CA ARG A 45 1.37 1.88 0.08
C ARG A 45 1.33 0.54 -0.65
N TYR A 46 1.67 -0.53 0.05
CA TYR A 46 1.71 -1.86 -0.57
C TYR A 46 0.36 -2.23 -1.16
N TRP A 47 -0.73 -2.01 -0.41
CA TRP A 47 -2.07 -2.33 -0.89
C TRP A 47 -2.50 -1.48 -2.07
N SER A 48 -2.19 -0.18 -2.09
CA SER A 48 -2.52 0.68 -3.24
C SER A 48 -1.84 0.22 -4.51
N ILE A 49 -0.54 -0.10 -4.45
CA ILE A 49 0.20 -0.63 -5.60
C ILE A 49 -0.35 -2.00 -5.99
N TRP A 50 -0.59 -2.89 -5.01
CA TRP A 50 -1.13 -4.23 -5.25
C TRP A 50 -2.44 -4.18 -6.06
N TYR A 51 -3.37 -3.31 -5.67
CA TYR A 51 -4.67 -3.15 -6.34
C TYR A 51 -4.65 -2.14 -7.50
N GLY A 52 -3.51 -1.50 -7.78
CA GLY A 52 -3.38 -0.55 -8.89
C GLY A 52 -4.11 0.78 -8.69
N VAL A 53 -4.37 1.17 -7.43
CA VAL A 53 -5.08 2.41 -7.08
C VAL A 53 -4.09 3.56 -6.89
N PRO A 54 -4.20 4.67 -7.65
CA PRO A 54 -3.38 5.85 -7.44
C PRO A 54 -3.49 6.44 -6.04
N GLU A 55 -2.37 6.91 -5.49
CA GLU A 55 -2.34 7.56 -4.18
C GLU A 55 -2.20 9.08 -4.30
N TYR A 56 -3.04 9.80 -3.54
CA TYR A 56 -2.80 11.20 -3.20
C TYR A 56 -2.05 11.25 -1.88
N VAL A 57 -1.00 12.04 -1.85
CA VAL A 57 0.00 11.96 -0.80
C VAL A 57 0.27 13.33 -0.22
N VAL A 58 0.39 13.37 1.11
CA VAL A 58 0.69 14.58 1.89
C VAL A 58 2.21 14.71 2.16
N ASP A 59 3.05 13.87 1.56
CA ASP A 59 4.50 13.76 1.79
C ASP A 59 5.34 13.58 0.50
N ASP A 60 6.64 13.86 0.57
CA ASP A 60 7.47 14.01 -0.63
C ASP A 60 8.01 12.67 -1.17
N TRP A 61 7.47 12.20 -2.32
CA TRP A 61 8.12 11.17 -3.15
C TRP A 61 7.65 11.19 -4.61
N ASN A 62 8.61 11.12 -5.54
CA ASN A 62 8.52 11.21 -7.01
C ASN A 62 7.61 10.20 -7.76
N ALA A 63 6.73 9.45 -7.09
CA ALA A 63 5.84 8.48 -7.72
C ALA A 63 4.34 8.77 -7.46
N ARG A 64 4.03 9.94 -6.88
CA ARG A 64 2.72 10.29 -6.32
C ARG A 64 2.37 11.75 -6.58
N ILE A 65 1.09 12.09 -6.41
CA ILE A 65 0.67 13.49 -6.37
C ILE A 65 0.92 14.02 -4.96
N ASN A 66 1.93 14.89 -4.81
CA ASN A 66 2.24 15.55 -3.56
C ASN A 66 1.33 16.79 -3.38
N LEU A 67 0.39 16.71 -2.43
CA LEU A 67 -0.53 17.78 -2.09
C LEU A 67 0.13 18.96 -1.35
N CYS A 68 1.39 18.82 -0.92
CA CYS A 68 2.17 19.84 -0.21
C CYS A 68 3.19 20.57 -1.10
N GLU A 69 3.48 20.07 -2.30
CA GLU A 69 4.53 20.60 -3.21
C GLU A 69 4.50 22.13 -3.42
N LYS A 70 3.31 22.75 -3.51
CA LYS A 70 3.09 24.19 -3.71
C LYS A 70 2.69 24.96 -2.44
N GLY A 71 3.06 24.48 -1.24
CA GLY A 71 2.72 25.09 0.04
C GLY A 71 1.56 24.41 0.79
N PRO A 72 0.95 25.08 1.78
CA PRO A 72 -0.07 24.49 2.65
C PRO A 72 -1.23 23.86 1.88
N ILE A 73 -1.75 22.74 2.40
CA ILE A 73 -2.91 22.07 1.79
C ILE A 73 -4.15 22.95 1.95
N SER A 74 -4.70 23.40 0.82
CA SER A 74 -5.99 24.10 0.75
C SER A 74 -7.09 23.18 0.22
N LYS A 75 -8.35 23.51 0.52
CA LYS A 75 -9.52 22.79 0.00
C LYS A 75 -9.55 22.78 -1.53
N ASP A 76 -9.23 23.92 -2.14
CA ASP A 76 -9.27 24.07 -3.61
C ASP A 76 -8.21 23.20 -4.27
N ARG A 77 -7.01 23.12 -3.69
CA ARG A 77 -5.95 22.25 -4.21
C ARG A 77 -6.31 20.77 -4.12
N VAL A 78 -6.93 20.35 -3.02
CA VAL A 78 -7.44 18.97 -2.88
C VAL A 78 -8.48 18.69 -3.96
N ALA A 79 -9.43 19.60 -4.17
CA ALA A 79 -10.47 19.45 -5.19
C ALA A 79 -9.90 19.40 -6.62
N GLU A 80 -8.99 20.30 -6.98
CA GLU A 80 -8.31 20.31 -8.28
C GLU A 80 -7.56 19.00 -8.54
N THR A 81 -6.85 18.52 -7.53
CA THR A 81 -6.07 17.29 -7.61
C THR A 81 -6.97 16.07 -7.82
N ILE A 82 -8.08 15.99 -7.08
CA ILE A 82 -9.08 14.94 -7.25
C ILE A 82 -9.65 15.00 -8.67
N ASN A 83 -10.12 16.18 -9.10
CA ASN A 83 -10.72 16.37 -10.42
C ASN A 83 -9.75 16.03 -11.56
N SER A 84 -8.47 16.37 -11.42
CA SER A 84 -7.44 16.03 -12.41
C SER A 84 -7.30 14.52 -12.62
N LEU A 85 -7.37 13.73 -11.55
CA LEU A 85 -7.32 12.27 -11.62
C LEU A 85 -8.65 11.66 -12.12
N MET A 86 -9.78 12.19 -11.64
CA MET A 86 -11.11 11.64 -11.95
C MET A 86 -11.53 11.94 -13.40
N ASN A 87 -11.31 13.16 -13.88
CA ASN A 87 -11.80 13.61 -15.20
C ASN A 87 -10.90 13.18 -16.37
N GLY A 88 -9.96 12.26 -16.14
CA GLY A 88 -9.15 11.67 -17.21
C GLY A 88 -8.24 12.68 -17.91
N THR A 89 -7.69 13.66 -17.18
CA THR A 89 -6.65 14.54 -17.74
C THR A 89 -5.44 13.73 -18.20
N ILE A 90 -4.61 14.29 -19.10
CA ILE A 90 -3.38 13.62 -19.56
C ILE A 90 -2.51 13.17 -18.37
N SER A 91 -2.35 14.06 -17.37
CA SER A 91 -1.59 13.78 -16.15
C SER A 91 -2.26 12.69 -15.30
N GLY A 92 -3.57 12.78 -15.07
CA GLY A 92 -4.33 11.77 -14.31
C GLY A 92 -4.27 10.38 -14.96
N ASN A 93 -4.42 10.31 -16.28
CA ASN A 93 -4.34 9.05 -17.04
C ASN A 93 -2.93 8.45 -16.98
N LEU A 94 -1.89 9.27 -17.09
CA LEU A 94 -0.50 8.82 -16.95
C LEU A 94 -0.24 8.20 -15.57
N ILE A 95 -0.77 8.83 -14.51
CA ILE A 95 -0.65 8.31 -13.14
C ILE A 95 -1.38 6.97 -12.99
N LYS A 96 -2.62 6.85 -13.50
CA LYS A 96 -3.38 5.59 -13.51
C LYS A 96 -2.62 4.49 -14.28
N GLN A 97 -2.04 4.81 -15.43
CA GLN A 97 -1.25 3.86 -16.23
C GLN A 97 0.03 3.42 -15.50
N ASN A 98 0.77 4.35 -14.90
CA ASN A 98 1.97 4.04 -14.14
C ASN A 98 1.65 3.16 -12.93
N MET A 99 0.55 3.44 -12.23
CA MET A 99 0.12 2.62 -11.10
C MET A 99 -0.25 1.19 -11.54
N LYS A 100 -0.93 1.02 -12.69
CA LYS A 100 -1.20 -0.30 -13.27
C LYS A 100 0.09 -1.06 -13.63
N LYS A 101 1.09 -0.37 -14.19
CA LYS A 101 2.40 -0.98 -14.47
C LYS A 101 3.10 -1.43 -13.18
N MET A 102 3.10 -0.60 -12.14
CA MET A 102 3.68 -0.95 -10.85
C MET A 102 2.95 -2.13 -10.19
N SER A 103 1.62 -2.15 -10.24
CA SER A 103 0.81 -3.29 -9.79
C SER A 103 1.26 -4.57 -10.48
N LYS A 104 1.36 -4.56 -11.81
CA LYS A 104 1.84 -5.71 -12.57
C LYS A 104 3.23 -6.17 -12.13
N ILE A 105 4.18 -5.26 -11.96
CA ILE A 105 5.54 -5.59 -11.51
C ILE A 105 5.51 -6.30 -10.15
N VAL A 106 4.71 -5.82 -9.20
CA VAL A 106 4.59 -6.43 -7.87
C VAL A 106 3.99 -7.83 -7.96
N HIS A 107 2.92 -8.02 -8.75
CA HIS A 107 2.30 -9.33 -8.96
C HIS A 107 3.27 -10.31 -9.62
N ASP A 108 3.97 -9.89 -10.68
CA ASP A 108 4.95 -10.71 -11.38
C ASP A 108 6.13 -11.09 -10.47
N ALA A 109 6.57 -10.18 -9.59
CA ALA A 109 7.67 -10.43 -8.66
C ALA A 109 7.35 -11.48 -7.58
N VAL A 110 6.08 -11.60 -7.17
CA VAL A 110 5.63 -12.58 -6.16
C VAL A 110 4.97 -13.83 -6.77
N ALA A 111 4.92 -13.92 -8.09
CA ALA A 111 4.45 -15.11 -8.78
C ALA A 111 5.34 -16.33 -8.46
N LYS A 112 4.89 -17.53 -8.82
CA LYS A 112 5.57 -18.81 -8.53
C LYS A 112 7.05 -18.79 -8.94
N ASP A 113 7.37 -18.21 -10.09
CA ASP A 113 8.73 -18.09 -10.63
C ASP A 113 9.21 -16.62 -10.61
N GLY A 114 8.59 -15.80 -9.77
CA GLY A 114 8.90 -14.39 -9.60
C GLY A 114 10.19 -14.17 -8.81
N SER A 115 10.83 -13.02 -9.04
CA SER A 115 12.11 -12.68 -8.42
C SER A 115 12.09 -12.71 -6.89
N SER A 116 11.01 -12.24 -6.26
CA SER A 116 10.89 -12.24 -4.80
C SER A 116 10.69 -13.66 -4.25
N THR A 117 9.90 -14.48 -4.95
CA THR A 117 9.70 -15.89 -4.59
C THR A 117 11.01 -16.68 -4.68
N MET A 118 11.75 -16.53 -5.77
CA MET A 118 13.05 -17.18 -5.94
C MET A 118 14.07 -16.73 -4.90
N ASN A 119 14.12 -15.43 -4.58
CA ASN A 119 15.01 -14.90 -3.54
C ASN A 119 14.69 -15.49 -2.15
N LEU A 120 13.41 -15.65 -1.84
CA LEU A 120 12.99 -16.31 -0.60
C LEU A 120 13.38 -17.79 -0.59
N ASP A 121 13.14 -18.52 -1.68
CA ASP A 121 13.52 -19.92 -1.79
C ASP A 121 15.02 -20.13 -1.64
N HIS A 122 15.83 -19.25 -2.23
CA HIS A 122 17.29 -19.27 -2.06
C HIS A 122 17.67 -19.02 -0.59
N SER A 123 17.08 -18.00 0.04
CA SER A 123 17.32 -17.68 1.45
C SER A 123 16.96 -18.85 2.38
N PHE A 124 15.85 -19.55 2.12
CA PHE A 124 15.47 -20.75 2.87
C PHE A 124 16.47 -21.90 2.68
N LYS A 125 16.97 -22.12 1.46
CA LYS A 125 18.02 -23.12 1.19
C LYS A 125 19.32 -22.79 1.93
N ASP A 126 19.73 -21.53 1.93
CA ASP A 126 20.93 -21.06 2.65
C ASP A 126 20.79 -21.26 4.16
N LEU A 127 19.63 -20.88 4.72
CA LEU A 127 19.32 -21.07 6.13
C LEU A 127 19.35 -22.55 6.52
N LYS A 128 18.73 -23.41 5.70
CA LYS A 128 18.73 -24.87 5.92
C LYS A 128 20.15 -25.42 5.94
N THR A 129 20.97 -25.01 4.99
CA THR A 129 22.38 -25.43 4.90
C THR A 129 23.16 -25.01 6.15
N LYS A 130 23.00 -23.77 6.61
CA LYS A 130 23.66 -23.25 7.83
C LYS A 130 23.23 -23.95 9.12
N ILE A 131 21.97 -24.41 9.20
CA ILE A 131 21.46 -25.15 10.37
C ILE A 131 22.05 -26.57 10.38
N CYS A 132 22.02 -27.27 9.24
CA CYS A 132 22.56 -28.63 9.14
C CYS A 132 24.08 -28.69 9.43
N THR A 133 24.85 -27.66 9.04
CA THR A 133 26.28 -27.60 9.34
C THR A 133 26.60 -27.28 10.80
N ARG A 134 25.73 -26.56 11.51
CA ARG A 134 25.92 -26.21 12.93
C ARG A 134 25.56 -27.32 13.91
N SER A 135 24.59 -28.17 13.57
CA SER A 135 24.07 -29.15 14.54
C SER A 135 24.79 -30.51 14.53
N ASN A 136 25.66 -30.80 13.56
CA ASN A 136 26.18 -32.16 13.27
C ASN A 136 25.08 -33.23 13.10
N ASP A 137 23.81 -32.83 13.09
CA ASP A 137 22.62 -33.66 13.00
C ASP A 137 21.95 -33.41 11.63
N LYS A 138 21.94 -34.46 10.81
CA LYS A 138 21.37 -34.47 9.46
C LYS A 138 19.84 -34.65 9.46
N SER A 139 19.20 -34.75 10.62
CA SER A 139 17.79 -35.15 10.75
C SER A 139 16.75 -34.04 10.56
N VAL A 140 17.14 -32.79 10.25
CA VAL A 140 16.16 -31.71 9.99
C VAL A 140 15.44 -31.95 8.65
N SER A 141 14.33 -32.69 8.73
CA SER A 141 13.50 -33.05 7.57
C SER A 141 12.69 -31.86 7.05
N PHE A 142 12.34 -31.92 5.75
CA PHE A 142 11.48 -30.93 5.09
C PHE A 142 10.09 -30.77 5.76
N GLN A 143 9.57 -31.82 6.38
CA GLN A 143 8.28 -31.79 7.09
C GLN A 143 8.34 -30.88 8.33
N SER A 144 9.46 -30.85 9.04
CA SER A 144 9.62 -30.07 10.29
C SER A 144 9.67 -28.56 10.05
N LEU A 145 10.18 -28.13 8.88
CA LEU A 145 10.27 -26.71 8.50
C LEU A 145 8.95 -26.14 7.96
N ARG A 146 8.07 -26.97 7.38
CA ARG A 146 6.72 -26.53 6.94
C ARG A 146 5.81 -26.18 8.12
N ASN A 147 6.05 -26.77 9.29
CA ASN A 147 5.30 -26.53 10.52
C ASN A 147 5.84 -25.36 11.35
N LEU A 148 6.99 -24.78 10.96
CA LEU A 148 7.41 -23.50 11.50
C LEU A 148 6.45 -22.44 10.95
N ASN A 149 5.46 -22.10 11.75
CA ASN A 149 4.60 -20.96 11.51
C ASN A 149 5.49 -19.71 11.56
N PHE A 150 5.98 -19.26 10.42
CA PHE A 150 6.68 -17.99 10.28
C PHE A 150 5.68 -16.83 10.43
N ARG A 151 5.03 -16.75 11.59
CA ARG A 151 4.34 -15.54 12.07
C ARG A 151 5.41 -14.48 12.30
N GLY A 152 5.88 -13.85 11.23
CA GLY A 152 6.88 -12.79 11.31
C GLY A 152 7.71 -12.55 10.05
N PHE A 153 7.79 -13.49 9.10
CA PHE A 153 8.49 -13.26 7.84
C PHE A 153 7.49 -12.91 6.74
N THR A 154 7.11 -11.63 6.68
CA THR A 154 6.58 -11.08 5.43
C THR A 154 7.70 -11.10 4.37
N PRO A 155 7.41 -11.46 3.10
CA PRO A 155 8.33 -11.37 1.95
C PRO A 155 8.81 -9.95 1.61
N LEU A 156 9.45 -9.25 2.54
CA LEU A 156 10.00 -7.93 2.28
C LEU A 156 11.30 -7.76 3.06
N THR A 157 12.41 -8.07 2.41
CA THR A 157 13.73 -7.63 2.85
C THR A 157 14.30 -6.70 1.78
N LEU A 158 14.77 -5.53 2.23
CA LEU A 158 15.38 -4.41 1.49
C LEU A 158 14.44 -3.37 0.85
N LEU A 159 13.81 -2.56 1.69
CA LEU A 159 13.84 -1.10 1.54
C LEU A 159 14.15 -0.52 2.93
N HIS A 160 15.11 0.41 2.98
CA HIS A 160 15.70 0.99 4.19
C HIS A 160 14.64 1.45 5.21
N PHE A 161 14.84 1.05 6.47
CA PHE A 161 13.99 1.37 7.61
C PHE A 161 14.27 2.78 8.15
N SER A 162 13.20 3.53 8.43
CA SER A 162 13.21 4.57 9.47
C SER A 162 12.18 4.18 10.51
N HIS A 163 12.59 4.23 11.76
CA HIS A 163 12.04 3.45 12.86
C HIS A 163 11.09 4.28 13.72
N ASP A 164 10.17 5.06 13.12
CA ASP A 164 9.37 6.04 13.89
C ASP A 164 7.96 6.33 13.34
N CYS A 165 7.16 5.30 13.04
CA CYS A 165 5.72 5.49 12.76
C CYS A 165 4.84 4.39 13.36
N LYS A 166 4.86 4.27 14.69
CA LYS A 166 3.86 3.52 15.46
C LYS A 166 2.94 4.51 16.16
N ARG A 167 1.89 5.01 15.47
CA ARG A 167 0.60 5.52 16.02
C ARG A 167 -0.07 6.60 15.13
N LEU A 168 -0.29 6.31 13.85
CA LEU A 168 -1.28 7.07 13.08
C LEU A 168 -2.25 6.09 12.43
N GLN A 169 -3.47 6.05 12.97
CA GLN A 169 -4.61 5.41 12.34
C GLN A 169 -4.77 6.02 10.95
N CYS A 170 -4.81 5.18 9.91
CA CYS A 170 -4.95 5.62 8.55
C CYS A 170 -6.39 6.14 8.34
N ALA A 171 -6.61 7.44 8.51
CA ALA A 171 -7.78 8.11 7.96
C ALA A 171 -7.57 8.17 6.44
N GLY A 172 -8.26 7.31 5.70
CA GLY A 172 -8.24 7.27 4.25
C GLY A 172 -9.52 7.85 3.69
N PHE A 173 -9.42 8.83 2.80
CA PHE A 173 -10.56 9.25 1.97
C PHE A 173 -10.48 8.50 0.64
N TYR A 174 -11.60 7.90 0.25
CA TYR A 174 -11.74 7.16 -1.00
C TYR A 174 -12.73 7.90 -1.89
N PHE A 175 -12.40 7.99 -3.18
CA PHE A 175 -13.22 8.70 -4.16
C PHE A 175 -13.82 7.69 -5.14
N ASN A 176 -15.14 7.78 -5.33
CA ASN A 176 -15.92 7.03 -6.31
C ASN A 176 -16.53 8.01 -7.33
N LEU A 177 -16.98 7.48 -8.47
CA LEU A 177 -17.86 8.18 -9.43
C LEU A 177 -19.28 8.31 -8.89
#